data_AF-A0A517X1P5-F1
#
_entry.id   AF-A0A517X1P5-F1
#
_cell.length_a   1.000
_cell.length_b   1.000
_cell.length_c   1.000
_cell.angle_alpha   90.00
_cell.angle_beta   90.00
_cell.angle_gamma   90.00
#
_symmetry.space_group_name_H-M   'P 1'
#
loop_
_entity.id
_entity.type
_entity.pdbx_description
1 polymer ?
#
loop_
_entity_poly.entity_id
_entity_poly.type
_entity_poly.pdbx_seq_one_letter_code
_entity_poly.pdbx_strand_id
1 'polypeptide(L)'
;MPSYSFITVTDYAFFPGTLATVNSVLHYHPDSSIHVIVNENNPLTAPQMECLKTDDHVKLISSQELEKNSRFINAWELKAYACEDLCEGYDVVIGIDSDCLLCSNVDDVIERCHQSGGFLGGADGTGTDYGIKYQIYGIDAPVHNPKYMSTSLFFCAVTDENQRILKQWSECCNAAEFNGQGSHPGHGDQGVLNAILFAEGRTQDIELLPNHLWSQHWVYWNSIISFLGNQFINCSQEDAPQRSFHCGGAEKYWSKSHRERIFNGYALQTYPYVWFLTMFWFGKCSHWKMDPFQYLPEASHHLVQDLIDFLPQIIQLYPESRILWEELEEPILERIVNGVHRILSLGGGSMSEVIELVKNNPGIKRYAEVGSYEGGSIMTLGVRFANRDLDFYSVESFMGNLDGTMDGHQLPSRSRYLETLSRFPSVRVKLIPGDSRYAVNLFDNASLDFVFVDACHESQAVLCDIGVWMQKIKPGGIIAGDDYDWDSVKVAVHEKFNEVQSTPTGQVWWTRIT
;
A
#
# COMPACT_ATOMS: atom_id res chain seq x y z
N MET A 1 -7.33 29.17 9.59
CA MET A 1 -6.17 28.48 9.02
C MET A 1 -5.65 29.32 7.87
N PRO A 2 -4.34 29.60 7.83
CA PRO A 2 -3.71 30.23 6.66
C PRO A 2 -3.95 29.35 5.41
N SER A 3 -3.96 29.93 4.21
CA SER A 3 -4.01 29.15 2.96
C SER A 3 -2.67 28.46 2.71
N TYR A 4 -2.69 27.22 2.22
CA TYR A 4 -1.44 26.49 1.98
C TYR A 4 -1.53 25.52 0.81
N SER A 5 -0.37 25.12 0.29
CA SER A 5 -0.24 24.09 -0.72
C SER A 5 0.95 23.18 -0.44
N PHE A 6 0.85 21.94 -0.92
CA PHE A 6 1.94 20.98 -0.93
C PHE A 6 2.58 20.93 -2.31
N ILE A 7 3.91 20.77 -2.36
CA ILE A 7 4.69 20.62 -3.59
C ILE A 7 5.57 19.39 -3.47
N THR A 8 5.49 18.51 -4.46
CA THR A 8 6.36 17.33 -4.56
C THR A 8 6.81 17.13 -6.01
N VAL A 9 7.91 16.39 -6.21
CA VAL A 9 8.50 16.11 -7.52
C VAL A 9 8.47 14.61 -7.75
N THR A 10 8.02 14.19 -8.93
CA THR A 10 7.91 12.78 -9.30
C THR A 10 8.48 12.53 -10.69
N ASP A 11 8.79 11.26 -10.93
CA ASP A 11 9.07 10.71 -12.24
C ASP A 11 8.48 9.28 -12.29
N TYR A 12 8.73 8.54 -13.38
CA TYR A 12 8.28 7.15 -13.52
C TYR A 12 8.70 6.25 -12.35
N ALA A 13 9.93 6.41 -11.86
CA ALA A 13 10.52 5.52 -10.85
C ALA A 13 10.08 5.87 -9.43
N PHE A 14 9.81 7.15 -9.16
CA PHE A 14 9.32 7.66 -7.87
C PHE A 14 7.81 7.55 -7.71
N PHE A 15 7.06 7.26 -8.78
CA PHE A 15 5.60 7.13 -8.75
C PHE A 15 5.03 6.37 -7.53
N PRO A 16 5.56 5.19 -7.12
CA PRO A 16 5.00 4.49 -5.96
C PRO A 16 5.09 5.30 -4.66
N GLY A 17 6.21 6.01 -4.47
CA GLY A 17 6.41 6.93 -3.36
C GLY A 17 5.50 8.14 -3.44
N THR A 18 5.44 8.77 -4.61
CA THR A 18 4.59 9.94 -4.87
C THR A 18 3.13 9.63 -4.57
N LEU A 19 2.61 8.49 -5.03
CA LEU A 19 1.23 8.10 -4.77
C LEU A 19 0.96 7.96 -3.27
N ALA A 20 1.85 7.28 -2.54
CA ALA A 20 1.72 7.13 -1.08
C ALA A 20 1.86 8.46 -0.34
N THR A 21 2.76 9.35 -0.79
CA THR A 21 2.97 10.69 -0.24
C THR A 21 1.72 11.56 -0.42
N VAL A 22 1.20 11.66 -1.65
CA VAL A 22 -0.03 12.38 -1.99
C VAL A 22 -1.20 11.86 -1.17
N ASN A 23 -1.36 10.54 -1.08
CA ASN A 23 -2.42 9.93 -0.29
C ASN A 23 -2.27 10.22 1.21
N SER A 24 -1.05 10.27 1.74
CA SER A 24 -0.81 10.66 3.13
C SER A 24 -1.16 12.12 3.40
N VAL A 25 -0.92 13.01 2.43
CA VAL A 25 -1.34 14.42 2.50
C VAL A 25 -2.86 14.52 2.47
N LEU A 26 -3.53 13.89 1.50
CA LEU A 26 -4.99 13.91 1.40
C LEU A 26 -5.69 13.27 2.60
N HIS A 27 -5.04 12.30 3.27
CA HIS A 27 -5.57 11.68 4.48
C HIS A 27 -5.69 12.68 5.64
N TYR A 28 -4.69 13.56 5.83
CA TYR A 28 -4.67 14.53 6.94
C TYR A 28 -5.14 15.94 6.55
N HIS A 29 -5.07 16.27 5.25
CA HIS A 29 -5.38 17.58 4.66
C HIS A 29 -6.21 17.39 3.37
N PRO A 30 -7.45 16.89 3.47
CA PRO A 30 -8.24 16.42 2.32
C PRO A 30 -8.64 17.51 1.32
N ASP A 31 -8.60 18.78 1.73
CA ASP A 31 -8.97 19.94 0.91
C ASP A 31 -7.74 20.74 0.42
N SER A 32 -6.53 20.23 0.67
CA SER A 32 -5.28 20.94 0.32
C SER A 32 -4.92 20.78 -1.15
N SER A 33 -4.45 21.86 -1.77
CA SER A 33 -3.91 21.81 -3.14
C SER A 33 -2.54 21.13 -3.13
N ILE A 34 -2.36 20.10 -3.96
CA ILE A 34 -1.10 19.36 -4.08
C ILE A 34 -0.56 19.52 -5.50
N HIS A 35 0.57 20.20 -5.64
CA HIS A 35 1.27 20.37 -6.90
C HIS A 35 2.31 19.25 -7.05
N VAL A 36 2.09 18.36 -8.03
CA VAL A 36 2.98 17.25 -8.33
C VAL A 36 3.71 17.58 -9.63
N ILE A 37 5.00 17.90 -9.51
CA ILE A 37 5.84 18.28 -10.65
C ILE A 37 6.38 17.02 -11.30
N VAL A 38 6.04 16.81 -12.57
CA VAL A 38 6.48 15.65 -13.35
C VAL A 38 7.80 15.98 -14.02
N ASN A 39 8.86 15.25 -13.65
CA ASN A 39 10.17 15.36 -14.30
C ASN A 39 10.13 14.68 -15.68
N GLU A 40 10.12 15.48 -16.73
CA GLU A 40 10.01 15.01 -18.12
C GLU A 40 11.25 14.29 -18.65
N ASN A 41 12.35 14.22 -17.89
CA ASN A 41 13.48 13.36 -18.23
C ASN A 41 13.12 11.86 -18.10
N ASN A 42 12.14 11.53 -17.26
CA ASN A 42 11.65 10.18 -17.03
C ASN A 42 10.14 10.23 -16.70
N PRO A 43 9.29 10.60 -17.68
CA PRO A 43 7.92 11.04 -17.42
C PRO A 43 7.02 9.90 -16.91
N LEU A 44 5.93 10.28 -16.25
CA LEU A 44 4.89 9.34 -15.85
C LEU A 44 4.20 8.70 -17.07
N THR A 45 3.80 7.44 -16.93
CA THR A 45 2.93 6.79 -17.93
C THR A 45 1.48 7.27 -17.79
N ALA A 46 0.65 7.02 -18.81
CA ALA A 46 -0.79 7.32 -18.74
C ALA A 46 -1.49 6.63 -17.54
N PRO A 47 -1.28 5.32 -17.27
CA PRO A 47 -1.72 4.66 -16.04
C PRO A 47 -1.34 5.38 -14.74
N GLN A 48 -0.09 5.85 -14.64
CA GLN A 48 0.39 6.54 -13.44
C GLN A 48 -0.29 7.90 -13.27
N MET A 49 -0.45 8.65 -14.36
CA MET A 49 -1.17 9.91 -14.34
C MET A 49 -2.65 9.74 -13.98
N GLU A 50 -3.30 8.68 -14.46
CA GLU A 50 -4.69 8.34 -14.14
C GLU A 50 -4.87 8.11 -12.64
N CYS A 51 -3.96 7.38 -11.99
CA CYS A 51 -3.98 7.19 -10.54
C CYS A 51 -3.94 8.53 -9.80
N LEU A 52 -2.95 9.38 -10.10
CA LEU A 52 -2.78 10.66 -9.39
C LEU A 52 -3.92 11.66 -9.64
N LYS A 53 -4.58 11.59 -10.80
CA LYS A 53 -5.71 12.46 -11.18
C LYS A 53 -7.06 12.00 -10.64
N THR A 54 -7.10 10.94 -9.83
CA THR A 54 -8.34 10.48 -9.18
C THR A 54 -8.94 11.55 -8.27
N ASP A 55 -8.12 12.43 -7.71
CA ASP A 55 -8.55 13.56 -6.87
C ASP A 55 -8.27 14.92 -7.53
N ASP A 56 -9.28 15.78 -7.59
CA ASP A 56 -9.21 17.10 -8.23
C ASP A 56 -8.23 18.08 -7.55
N HIS A 57 -7.84 17.82 -6.29
CA HIS A 57 -6.87 18.65 -5.59
C HIS A 57 -5.42 18.37 -6.02
N VAL A 58 -5.17 17.25 -6.72
CA VAL A 58 -3.86 16.86 -7.22
C VAL A 58 -3.63 17.45 -8.61
N LYS A 59 -2.72 18.43 -8.69
CA LYS A 59 -2.37 19.15 -9.92
C LYS A 59 -1.05 18.62 -10.46
N LEU A 60 -1.11 17.84 -11.53
CA LEU A 60 0.08 17.44 -12.28
C LEU A 60 0.57 18.62 -13.13
N ILE A 61 1.83 18.98 -12.97
CA ILE A 61 2.47 20.08 -13.72
C ILE A 61 3.69 19.50 -14.43
N SER A 62 3.79 19.70 -15.74
CA SER A 62 4.97 19.25 -16.48
C SER A 62 6.17 20.10 -16.12
N SER A 63 7.35 19.50 -15.97
CA SER A 63 8.58 20.28 -15.76
C SER A 63 8.89 21.25 -16.91
N GLN A 64 8.34 21.02 -18.11
CA GLN A 64 8.44 21.95 -19.25
C GLN A 64 7.72 23.28 -18.98
N GLU A 65 6.67 23.30 -18.17
CA GLU A 65 5.97 24.53 -17.78
C GLU A 65 6.82 25.40 -16.84
N LEU A 66 7.79 24.78 -16.16
CA LEU A 66 8.75 25.45 -15.27
C LEU A 66 10.04 25.82 -16.00
N GLU A 67 10.19 25.50 -17.29
CA GLU A 67 11.35 25.82 -18.13
C GLU A 67 11.34 27.31 -18.54
N LYS A 68 11.33 28.21 -17.56
CA LYS A 68 11.57 29.64 -17.76
C LYS A 68 13.09 29.87 -17.88
N ASN A 69 13.50 30.85 -18.69
CA ASN A 69 14.87 31.40 -18.69
C ASN A 69 16.03 30.38 -18.80
N SER A 70 15.88 29.32 -19.60
CA SER A 70 16.92 28.28 -19.76
C SER A 70 17.26 27.54 -18.47
N ARG A 71 16.28 27.34 -17.58
CA ARG A 71 16.44 26.50 -16.39
C ARG A 71 16.86 25.07 -16.78
N PHE A 72 17.87 24.54 -16.11
CA PHE A 72 18.28 23.15 -16.21
C PHE A 72 17.25 22.28 -15.49
N ILE A 73 16.71 21.29 -16.20
CA ILE A 73 15.65 20.41 -15.70
C ILE A 73 16.24 19.09 -15.26
N ASN A 74 16.21 18.84 -13.95
CA ASN A 74 16.42 17.53 -13.35
C ASN A 74 15.74 17.45 -11.98
N ALA A 75 15.82 16.30 -11.31
CA ALA A 75 15.02 16.03 -10.12
C ALA A 75 15.30 16.96 -8.95
N TRP A 76 16.54 17.46 -8.80
CA TRP A 76 16.95 18.24 -7.63
C TRP A 76 16.50 19.70 -7.71
N GLU A 77 16.38 20.27 -8.90
CA GLU A 77 16.07 21.69 -9.10
C GLU A 77 14.56 21.97 -9.06
N LEU A 78 13.75 21.00 -9.49
CA LEU A 78 12.32 21.20 -9.75
C LEU A 78 11.53 21.66 -8.53
N LYS A 79 11.92 21.23 -7.33
CA LYS A 79 11.27 21.65 -6.09
C LYS A 79 11.49 23.16 -5.85
N ALA A 80 12.70 23.64 -6.07
CA ALA A 80 13.02 25.06 -5.94
C ALA A 80 12.25 25.90 -6.97
N TYR A 81 12.21 25.44 -8.23
CA TYR A 81 11.48 26.12 -9.31
C TYR A 81 9.98 26.20 -9.03
N ALA A 82 9.39 25.10 -8.57
CA ALA A 82 7.97 25.05 -8.23
C ALA A 82 7.64 25.93 -7.02
N CYS A 83 8.50 25.97 -5.99
CA CYS A 83 8.30 26.87 -4.86
C CYS A 83 8.37 28.34 -5.28
N GLU A 84 9.28 28.72 -6.19
CA GLU A 84 9.29 30.07 -6.76
C GLU A 84 7.99 30.35 -7.54
N ASP A 85 7.65 29.49 -8.50
CA ASP A 85 6.63 29.78 -9.50
C ASP A 85 5.19 29.62 -9.00
N LEU A 86 4.97 28.81 -7.94
CA LEU A 86 3.63 28.41 -7.49
C LEU A 86 3.29 28.89 -6.07
N CYS A 87 4.15 29.70 -5.45
CA CYS A 87 3.89 30.21 -4.10
C CYS A 87 2.81 31.30 -4.04
N GLU A 88 2.59 32.03 -5.13
CA GLU A 88 1.62 33.11 -5.18
C GLU A 88 0.20 32.62 -4.83
N GLY A 89 -0.48 33.36 -3.96
CA GLY A 89 -1.86 33.06 -3.53
C GLY A 89 -1.98 32.14 -2.31
N TYR A 90 -0.86 31.65 -1.78
CA TYR A 90 -0.82 30.91 -0.52
C TYR A 90 -0.15 31.71 0.59
N ASP A 91 -0.54 31.47 1.84
CA ASP A 91 0.12 32.01 3.03
C ASP A 91 1.32 31.16 3.45
N VAL A 92 1.29 29.85 3.16
CA VAL A 92 2.38 28.88 3.41
C VAL A 92 2.54 27.92 2.24
N VAL A 93 3.77 27.69 1.77
CA VAL A 93 4.10 26.62 0.83
C VAL A 93 4.86 25.51 1.56
N ILE A 94 4.49 24.27 1.28
CA ILE A 94 5.03 23.08 1.93
C ILE A 94 5.71 22.20 0.88
N GLY A 95 7.03 22.09 0.93
CA GLY A 95 7.75 21.14 0.10
C GLY A 95 7.81 19.78 0.79
N ILE A 96 7.48 18.71 0.08
CA ILE A 96 7.54 17.33 0.58
C ILE A 96 8.15 16.41 -0.48
N ASP A 97 9.16 15.62 -0.11
CA ASP A 97 9.76 14.64 -1.02
C ASP A 97 8.81 13.46 -1.27
N SER A 98 8.91 12.86 -2.46
CA SER A 98 8.09 11.72 -2.86
C SER A 98 8.39 10.43 -2.07
N ASP A 99 9.38 10.42 -1.19
CA ASP A 99 9.68 9.35 -0.23
C ASP A 99 9.47 9.79 1.23
N CYS A 100 8.71 10.86 1.44
CA CYS A 100 8.32 11.38 2.74
C CYS A 100 6.80 11.33 2.91
N LEU A 101 6.32 10.63 3.94
CA LEU A 101 4.89 10.48 4.21
C LEU A 101 4.50 11.21 5.49
N LEU A 102 3.38 11.92 5.47
CA LEU A 102 2.75 12.39 6.70
C LEU A 102 2.19 11.19 7.46
N CYS A 103 2.39 11.16 8.79
CA CYS A 103 1.77 10.15 9.66
C CYS A 103 0.98 10.81 10.81
N SER A 104 0.76 12.11 10.70
CA SER A 104 -0.09 12.93 11.56
C SER A 104 -0.48 14.21 10.80
N ASN A 105 -1.54 14.90 11.25
CA ASN A 105 -1.87 16.24 10.78
C ASN A 105 -0.76 17.25 11.14
N VAL A 106 -0.56 18.27 10.30
CA VAL A 106 0.48 19.30 10.45
C VAL A 106 -0.04 20.73 10.57
N ASP A 107 -1.32 20.92 10.92
CA ASP A 107 -1.96 22.24 11.05
C ASP A 107 -1.25 23.15 12.05
N ASP A 108 -0.77 22.59 13.17
CA ASP A 108 0.01 23.31 14.19
C ASP A 108 1.32 23.88 13.63
N VAL A 109 1.97 23.16 12.72
CA VAL A 109 3.24 23.58 12.10
C VAL A 109 2.99 24.60 11.00
N ILE A 110 1.92 24.44 10.23
CA ILE A 110 1.47 25.42 9.24
C ILE A 110 1.16 26.76 9.93
N GLU A 111 0.40 26.75 11.02
CA GLU A 111 0.06 27.96 11.76
C GLU A 111 1.31 28.63 12.36
N ARG A 112 2.21 27.85 12.96
CA ARG A 112 3.48 28.37 13.49
C ARG A 112 4.36 28.99 12.42
N CYS A 113 4.47 28.34 11.25
CA CYS A 113 5.23 28.86 10.12
C CYS A 113 4.65 30.20 9.65
N HIS A 114 3.34 30.28 9.46
CA HIS A 114 2.68 31.54 9.10
C HIS A 114 2.92 32.65 10.13
N GLN A 115 2.80 32.34 11.42
CA GLN A 115 3.00 33.31 12.51
C GLN A 115 4.45 33.77 12.64
N SER A 116 5.43 32.90 12.39
CA SER A 116 6.85 33.27 12.44
C SER A 116 7.30 34.07 11.21
N GLY A 117 6.61 33.92 10.07
CA GLY A 117 7.02 34.49 8.79
C GLY A 117 8.30 33.85 8.22
N GLY A 118 8.76 32.75 8.82
CA GLY A 118 10.03 32.09 8.52
C GLY A 118 9.89 30.73 7.86
N PHE A 119 10.89 29.88 8.08
CA PHE A 119 10.98 28.51 7.56
C PHE A 119 10.95 27.51 8.71
N LEU A 120 10.21 26.42 8.55
CA LEU A 120 10.22 25.28 9.47
C LEU A 120 10.59 24.01 8.69
N GLY A 121 11.35 23.11 9.30
CA GLY A 121 11.68 21.83 8.68
C GLY A 121 12.52 20.96 9.60
N GLY A 122 12.60 19.66 9.29
CA GLY A 122 13.37 18.72 10.09
C GLY A 122 14.85 19.07 10.16
N ALA A 123 15.48 18.96 11.33
CA ALA A 123 16.92 19.11 11.46
C ALA A 123 17.66 18.03 10.65
N ASP A 124 18.77 18.39 10.03
CA ASP A 124 19.70 17.44 9.42
C ASP A 124 21.04 17.48 10.15
N GLY A 125 21.25 16.47 11.00
CA GLY A 125 22.46 16.34 11.80
C GLY A 125 22.65 17.50 12.79
N THR A 126 23.89 17.96 12.92
CA THR A 126 24.30 19.03 13.85
C THR A 126 24.58 20.35 13.16
N GLY A 127 24.22 20.49 11.88
CA GLY A 127 24.58 21.63 11.05
C GLY A 127 25.48 21.24 9.87
N THR A 128 26.07 22.25 9.24
CA THR A 128 27.01 22.07 8.13
C THR A 128 28.16 23.08 8.20
N ASP A 129 29.33 22.69 7.71
CA ASP A 129 30.49 23.58 7.62
C ASP A 129 30.59 24.17 6.20
N TYR A 130 30.56 25.49 6.11
CA TYR A 130 30.76 26.22 4.87
C TYR A 130 32.24 26.55 4.71
N GLY A 131 32.90 25.91 3.73
CA GLY A 131 34.27 26.21 3.33
C GLY A 131 34.38 27.31 2.27
N ILE A 132 35.60 27.59 1.80
CA ILE A 132 35.92 28.70 0.87
C ILE A 132 35.01 28.73 -0.37
N LYS A 133 34.60 27.57 -0.91
CA LYS A 133 33.69 27.49 -2.07
C LYS A 133 32.36 28.24 -1.86
N TYR A 134 31.89 28.34 -0.62
CA TYR A 134 30.62 28.99 -0.27
C TYR A 134 30.69 30.52 -0.24
N GLN A 135 31.88 31.13 -0.40
CA GLN A 135 32.03 32.59 -0.54
C GLN A 135 31.24 33.16 -1.72
N ILE A 136 30.91 32.33 -2.71
CA ILE A 136 30.05 32.74 -3.84
C ILE A 136 28.65 33.19 -3.41
N TYR A 137 28.15 32.66 -2.28
CA TYR A 137 26.88 33.12 -1.69
C TYR A 137 27.05 34.40 -0.87
N GLY A 138 28.28 34.91 -0.68
CA GLY A 138 28.58 36.03 0.23
C GLY A 138 28.91 35.59 1.66
N ILE A 139 29.12 34.30 1.91
CA ILE A 139 29.44 33.76 3.23
C ILE A 139 30.91 34.00 3.58
N ASP A 140 31.20 34.56 4.76
CA ASP A 140 32.57 34.69 5.28
C ASP A 140 33.08 33.34 5.82
N ALA A 141 33.46 32.46 4.89
CA ALA A 141 33.93 31.10 5.18
C ALA A 141 35.45 31.06 5.52
N PRO A 142 35.91 30.13 6.38
CA PRO A 142 35.17 29.00 6.92
C PRO A 142 34.28 29.35 8.12
N VAL A 143 33.03 28.88 8.10
CA VAL A 143 32.05 29.11 9.17
C VAL A 143 31.10 27.92 9.30
N HIS A 144 30.62 27.68 10.52
CA HIS A 144 29.65 26.63 10.81
C HIS A 144 28.22 27.19 10.83
N ASN A 145 27.30 26.56 10.09
CA ASN A 145 25.87 26.81 10.18
C ASN A 145 25.22 25.77 11.11
N PRO A 146 24.78 26.16 12.32
CA PRO A 146 24.17 25.23 13.27
C PRO A 146 22.70 24.92 12.96
N LYS A 147 22.03 25.67 12.07
CA LYS A 147 20.64 25.46 11.68
C LYS A 147 20.54 25.00 10.23
N TYR A 148 20.88 23.74 10.01
CA TYR A 148 20.78 23.09 8.71
C TYR A 148 19.47 22.30 8.61
N MET A 149 18.55 22.81 7.80
CA MET A 149 17.18 22.32 7.64
C MET A 149 17.09 21.35 6.46
N SER A 150 16.41 20.23 6.67
CA SER A 150 16.05 19.27 5.62
C SER A 150 14.99 19.85 4.67
N THR A 151 15.11 19.61 3.36
CA THR A 151 14.05 19.94 2.39
C THR A 151 13.15 18.74 2.05
N SER A 152 13.24 17.64 2.80
CA SER A 152 12.37 16.47 2.66
C SER A 152 10.93 16.71 3.11
N LEU A 153 10.77 17.56 4.12
CA LEU A 153 9.49 18.15 4.52
C LEU A 153 9.79 19.50 5.19
N PHE A 154 9.44 20.59 4.51
CA PHE A 154 9.63 21.95 5.01
C PHE A 154 8.41 22.82 4.73
N PHE A 155 8.29 23.89 5.51
CA PHE A 155 7.22 24.86 5.48
C PHE A 155 7.85 26.24 5.31
N CYS A 156 7.33 27.02 4.38
CA CYS A 156 7.80 28.37 4.09
C CYS A 156 6.62 29.33 4.11
N ALA A 157 6.64 30.31 5.02
CA ALA A 157 5.66 31.38 5.00
C ALA A 157 5.86 32.26 3.76
N VAL A 158 4.79 32.61 3.05
CA VAL A 158 4.89 33.36 1.79
C VAL A 158 4.91 34.87 2.08
N THR A 159 6.04 35.35 2.60
CA THR A 159 6.31 36.79 2.78
C THR A 159 7.05 37.35 1.56
N ASP A 160 7.04 38.68 1.35
CA ASP A 160 7.81 39.33 0.28
C ASP A 160 9.31 38.97 0.36
N GLU A 161 9.82 38.78 1.57
CA GLU A 161 11.22 38.40 1.80
C GLU A 161 11.48 36.93 1.46
N ASN A 162 10.59 36.02 1.88
CA ASN A 162 10.72 34.60 1.55
C ASN A 162 10.52 34.35 0.05
N GLN A 163 9.65 35.09 -0.63
CA GLN A 163 9.52 35.01 -2.09
C GLN A 163 10.84 35.38 -2.81
N ARG A 164 11.58 36.38 -2.30
CA ARG A 164 12.94 36.68 -2.80
C ARG A 164 13.92 35.53 -2.57
N ILE A 165 13.87 34.89 -1.39
CA ILE A 165 14.69 33.71 -1.09
C ILE A 165 14.34 32.53 -2.02
N LEU A 166 13.06 32.25 -2.24
CA LEU A 166 12.62 31.16 -3.14
C LEU A 166 13.09 31.39 -4.58
N LYS A 167 13.01 32.64 -5.05
CA LYS A 167 13.59 33.04 -6.34
C LYS A 167 15.10 32.83 -6.40
N GLN A 168 15.84 33.29 -5.40
CA GLN A 168 17.28 33.08 -5.34
C GLN A 168 17.65 31.59 -5.24
N TRP A 169 16.85 30.79 -4.53
CA TRP A 169 17.04 29.35 -4.44
C TRP A 169 16.91 28.67 -5.80
N SER A 170 15.87 29.01 -6.55
CA SER A 170 15.69 28.59 -7.94
C SER A 170 16.86 29.03 -8.84
N GLU A 171 17.27 30.30 -8.79
CA GLU A 171 18.39 30.82 -9.60
C GLU A 171 19.72 30.12 -9.26
N CYS A 172 20.03 29.91 -7.98
CA CYS A 172 21.25 29.23 -7.55
C CYS A 172 21.21 27.72 -7.84
N CYS A 173 20.06 27.06 -7.71
CA CYS A 173 19.89 25.66 -8.13
C CYS A 173 20.13 25.50 -9.64
N ASN A 174 19.64 26.45 -10.45
CA ASN A 174 19.90 26.46 -11.88
C ASN A 174 21.40 26.62 -12.23
N ALA A 175 22.17 27.28 -11.36
CA ALA A 175 23.61 27.51 -11.51
C ALA A 175 24.44 26.70 -10.48
N ALA A 176 23.98 25.51 -10.11
CA ALA A 176 24.59 24.69 -9.07
C ALA A 176 25.82 23.89 -9.54
N GLU A 177 26.69 23.53 -8.59
CA GLU A 177 27.81 22.61 -8.84
C GLU A 177 27.29 21.19 -9.10
N PHE A 178 26.21 20.76 -8.43
CA PHE A 178 25.73 19.37 -8.48
C PHE A 178 25.14 18.97 -9.85
N ASN A 179 24.69 19.92 -10.65
CA ASN A 179 24.18 19.69 -12.00
C ASN A 179 25.16 20.10 -13.11
N GLY A 180 26.36 20.54 -12.72
CA GLY A 180 27.41 20.96 -13.63
C GLY A 180 27.12 22.24 -14.42
N GLN A 181 26.07 23.00 -14.06
CA GLN A 181 25.70 24.23 -14.77
C GLN A 181 26.41 25.48 -14.23
N GLY A 182 26.89 25.46 -12.99
CA GLY A 182 27.58 26.59 -12.41
C GLY A 182 28.45 26.26 -11.21
N SER A 183 28.70 27.27 -10.39
CA SER A 183 29.67 27.23 -9.30
C SER A 183 29.04 27.37 -7.91
N HIS A 184 27.71 27.32 -7.79
CA HIS A 184 27.03 27.40 -6.49
C HIS A 184 27.10 26.04 -5.78
N PRO A 185 27.90 25.87 -4.72
CA PRO A 185 28.04 24.58 -4.04
C PRO A 185 26.82 24.29 -3.17
N GLY A 186 26.47 23.01 -3.04
CA GLY A 186 25.39 22.56 -2.18
C GLY A 186 25.13 21.07 -2.37
N HIS A 187 24.81 20.35 -1.30
CA HIS A 187 24.35 18.98 -1.42
C HIS A 187 22.88 18.98 -1.84
N GLY A 188 22.65 18.97 -3.16
CA GLY A 188 21.32 19.14 -3.74
C GLY A 188 20.70 20.51 -3.47
N ASP A 189 19.39 20.61 -3.67
CA ASP A 189 18.59 21.80 -3.39
C ASP A 189 18.64 22.21 -1.92
N GLN A 190 18.66 21.23 -1.01
CA GLN A 190 18.76 21.46 0.43
C GLN A 190 19.99 22.30 0.79
N GLY A 191 21.15 21.94 0.24
CA GLY A 191 22.41 22.66 0.51
C GLY A 191 22.39 24.10 -0.01
N VAL A 192 21.79 24.31 -1.18
CA VAL A 192 21.67 25.64 -1.79
C VAL A 192 20.75 26.53 -0.96
N LEU A 193 19.56 26.05 -0.56
CA LEU A 193 18.62 26.84 0.24
C LEU A 193 19.22 27.28 1.58
N ASN A 194 19.86 26.35 2.29
CA ASN A 194 20.48 26.64 3.58
C ASN A 194 21.65 27.64 3.45
N ALA A 195 22.44 27.55 2.38
CA ALA A 195 23.52 28.51 2.13
C ALA A 195 22.99 29.92 1.88
N ILE A 196 21.91 30.06 1.10
CA ILE A 196 21.26 31.36 0.84
C ILE A 196 20.70 31.95 2.15
N LEU A 197 19.92 31.16 2.90
CA LEU A 197 19.35 31.60 4.18
C LEU A 197 20.43 32.03 5.17
N PHE A 198 21.56 31.33 5.21
CA PHE A 198 22.70 31.71 6.05
C PHE A 198 23.37 32.99 5.57
N ALA A 199 23.60 33.13 4.27
CA ALA A 199 24.23 34.31 3.67
C ALA A 199 23.41 35.59 3.88
N GLU A 200 22.09 35.50 3.79
CA GLU A 200 21.16 36.61 4.03
C GLU A 200 20.98 36.94 5.52
N GLY A 201 21.68 36.24 6.43
CA GLY A 201 21.57 36.46 7.88
C GLY A 201 20.26 35.95 8.49
N ARG A 202 19.53 35.10 7.78
CA ARG A 202 18.18 34.63 8.12
C ARG A 202 18.15 33.30 8.86
N THR A 203 19.29 32.86 9.37
CA THR A 203 19.40 31.63 10.19
C THR A 203 18.45 31.65 11.40
N GLN A 204 18.15 32.82 11.97
CA GLN A 204 17.21 32.92 13.10
C GLN A 204 15.75 32.68 12.70
N ASP A 205 15.40 32.89 11.43
CA ASP A 205 14.06 32.69 10.89
C ASP A 205 13.76 31.21 10.61
N ILE A 206 14.78 30.34 10.75
CA ILE A 206 14.64 28.89 10.65
C ILE A 206 14.30 28.33 12.02
N GLU A 207 13.16 27.66 12.14
CA GLU A 207 12.83 26.81 13.27
C GLU A 207 13.02 25.34 12.88
N LEU A 208 14.01 24.70 13.53
CA LEU A 208 14.30 23.29 13.29
C LEU A 208 13.36 22.38 14.07
N LEU A 209 12.71 21.48 13.35
CA LEU A 209 11.89 20.40 13.89
C LEU A 209 12.78 19.19 14.25
N PRO A 210 12.46 18.39 15.27
CA PRO A 210 13.31 17.28 15.70
C PRO A 210 13.54 16.23 14.59
N ASN A 211 14.80 15.96 14.23
CA ASN A 211 15.16 15.04 13.13
C ASN A 211 14.41 13.70 13.21
N HIS A 212 14.43 13.04 14.37
CA HIS A 212 13.82 11.72 14.57
C HIS A 212 12.30 11.69 14.31
N LEU A 213 11.61 12.82 14.47
CA LEU A 213 10.15 12.91 14.31
C LEU A 213 9.72 13.38 12.91
N TRP A 214 10.65 13.91 12.12
CA TRP A 214 10.37 14.63 10.87
C TRP A 214 11.20 14.11 9.69
N SER A 215 12.48 14.50 9.60
CA SER A 215 13.35 14.23 8.45
C SER A 215 14.01 12.84 8.50
N GLN A 216 14.23 12.28 9.68
CA GLN A 216 14.86 10.97 9.92
C GLN A 216 16.19 10.72 9.19
N HIS A 217 16.92 11.78 8.85
CA HIS A 217 18.22 11.68 8.19
C HIS A 217 19.19 10.90 9.09
N TRP A 218 19.76 9.82 8.53
CA TRP A 218 20.72 8.92 9.19
C TRP A 218 20.18 8.13 10.39
N VAL A 219 18.91 8.35 10.78
CA VAL A 219 18.30 7.76 11.98
C VAL A 219 17.05 6.94 11.70
N TYR A 220 16.57 6.89 10.46
CA TYR A 220 15.43 6.07 10.05
C TYR A 220 15.54 4.65 10.62
N TRP A 221 16.60 3.91 10.28
CA TRP A 221 16.81 2.53 10.74
C TRP A 221 17.11 2.36 12.24
N ASN A 222 17.36 3.46 12.97
CA ASN A 222 17.68 3.46 14.39
C ASN A 222 16.48 3.84 15.26
N SER A 223 15.37 4.27 14.65
CA SER A 223 14.16 4.63 15.38
C SER A 223 13.40 3.36 15.77
N ILE A 224 12.62 3.45 16.85
CA ILE A 224 11.70 2.38 17.26
C ILE A 224 10.30 2.99 17.20
N ILE A 225 9.49 2.50 16.27
CA ILE A 225 8.15 3.03 16.05
C ILE A 225 7.14 2.04 16.60
N SER A 226 6.18 2.54 17.36
CA SER A 226 4.99 1.79 17.77
C SER A 226 3.72 2.49 17.29
N PHE A 227 2.62 1.75 17.22
CA PHE A 227 1.30 2.31 16.91
C PHE A 227 0.38 2.09 18.10
N LEU A 228 0.03 3.18 18.81
CA LEU A 228 -0.75 3.16 20.04
C LEU A 228 -1.81 4.26 19.99
N GLY A 229 -3.05 3.94 20.33
CA GLY A 229 -4.12 4.95 20.42
C GLY A 229 -4.39 5.69 19.10
N ASN A 230 -4.27 4.97 17.97
CA ASN A 230 -4.36 5.53 16.61
C ASN A 230 -3.28 6.57 16.27
N GLN A 231 -2.11 6.47 16.90
CA GLN A 231 -0.99 7.36 16.66
C GLN A 231 0.32 6.58 16.57
N PHE A 232 1.21 7.03 15.68
CA PHE A 232 2.58 6.55 15.64
C PHE A 232 3.41 7.23 16.73
N ILE A 233 4.06 6.41 17.56
CA ILE A 233 4.89 6.85 18.68
C ILE A 233 6.33 6.45 18.41
N ASN A 234 7.25 7.42 18.55
CA ASN A 234 8.68 7.18 18.46
C ASN A 234 9.25 6.87 19.85
N CYS A 235 9.40 5.59 20.15
CA CYS A 235 9.93 5.10 21.42
C CYS A 235 11.41 5.43 21.61
N SER A 236 12.14 5.81 20.54
CA SER A 236 13.51 6.30 20.65
C SER A 236 13.58 7.77 21.08
N GLN A 237 12.45 8.48 21.18
CA GLN A 237 12.36 9.90 21.49
C GLN A 237 11.35 10.16 22.61
N GLU A 238 11.53 9.50 23.77
CA GLU A 238 10.68 9.70 24.95
C GLU A 238 9.19 9.50 24.66
N ASP A 239 8.87 8.53 23.80
CA ASP A 239 7.50 8.24 23.34
C ASP A 239 6.79 9.45 22.71
N ALA A 240 7.55 10.33 22.06
CA ALA A 240 6.99 11.46 21.34
C ALA A 240 6.17 11.00 20.11
N PRO A 241 5.10 11.74 19.77
CA PRO A 241 4.40 11.60 18.50
C PRO A 241 5.33 11.68 17.29
N GLN A 242 5.35 10.62 16.46
CA GLN A 242 5.95 10.70 15.14
C GLN A 242 5.08 11.60 14.25
N ARG A 243 5.71 12.44 13.41
CA ARG A 243 4.99 13.42 12.58
C ARG A 243 5.02 13.05 11.09
N SER A 244 6.17 12.60 10.59
CA SER A 244 6.34 12.07 9.24
C SER A 244 7.31 10.89 9.21
N PHE A 245 7.26 10.10 8.14
CA PHE A 245 8.25 9.06 7.85
C PHE A 245 8.99 9.36 6.56
N HIS A 246 10.32 9.48 6.60
CA HIS A 246 11.13 9.78 5.43
C HIS A 246 12.16 8.68 5.18
N CYS A 247 12.01 7.97 4.06
CA CYS A 247 12.96 6.94 3.61
C CYS A 247 13.95 7.55 2.61
N GLY A 248 14.74 8.50 3.11
CA GLY A 248 15.72 9.22 2.31
C GLY A 248 16.94 8.36 1.90
N GLY A 249 17.72 8.89 0.95
CA GLY A 249 18.92 8.24 0.44
C GLY A 249 18.64 7.26 -0.71
N ALA A 250 19.53 6.26 -0.90
CA ALA A 250 19.45 5.34 -2.04
C ALA A 250 18.38 4.25 -1.91
N GLU A 251 17.94 3.95 -0.68
CA GLU A 251 16.92 2.94 -0.39
C GLU A 251 15.55 3.60 -0.33
N LYS A 252 14.51 2.95 -0.89
CA LYS A 252 13.13 3.50 -0.98
C LYS A 252 12.14 2.47 -0.45
N TYR A 253 11.00 2.93 0.06
CA TYR A 253 9.94 2.03 0.54
C TYR A 253 9.50 1.02 -0.53
N TRP A 254 9.46 1.43 -1.80
CA TRP A 254 9.04 0.59 -2.92
C TRP A 254 10.17 -0.24 -3.54
N SER A 255 11.30 -0.41 -2.84
CA SER A 255 12.38 -1.29 -3.26
C SER A 255 12.30 -2.63 -2.52
N LYS A 256 12.57 -3.72 -3.27
CA LYS A 256 12.59 -5.06 -2.68
C LYS A 256 13.65 -5.19 -1.58
N SER A 257 14.76 -4.47 -1.70
CA SER A 257 15.83 -4.46 -0.69
C SER A 257 15.35 -3.90 0.66
N HIS A 258 14.48 -2.88 0.65
CA HIS A 258 13.91 -2.29 1.86
C HIS A 258 13.02 -3.30 2.59
N ARG A 259 12.12 -3.96 1.86
CA ARG A 259 11.30 -5.09 2.36
C ARG A 259 12.18 -6.19 2.98
N GLU A 260 13.20 -6.64 2.25
CA GLU A 260 14.11 -7.70 2.73
C GLU A 260 14.85 -7.29 4.00
N ARG A 261 15.25 -6.02 4.12
CA ARG A 261 15.91 -5.50 5.31
C ARG A 261 15.00 -5.49 6.54
N ILE A 262 13.72 -5.17 6.37
CA ILE A 262 12.73 -5.27 7.45
C ILE A 262 12.64 -6.72 7.96
N PHE A 263 12.53 -7.70 7.04
CA PHE A 263 12.47 -9.11 7.42
C PHE A 263 13.76 -9.67 8.03
N ASN A 264 14.93 -9.18 7.59
CA ASN A 264 16.22 -9.74 7.97
C ASN A 264 16.89 -9.09 9.18
N GLY A 265 16.25 -8.14 9.87
CA GLY A 265 16.84 -7.58 11.09
C GLY A 265 16.27 -6.27 11.61
N TYR A 266 15.27 -5.67 10.95
CA TYR A 266 14.72 -4.37 11.33
C TYR A 266 13.19 -4.42 11.49
N ALA A 267 12.67 -5.44 12.18
CA ALA A 267 11.24 -5.60 12.44
C ALA A 267 10.60 -4.39 13.18
N LEU A 268 11.41 -3.58 13.89
CA LEU A 268 10.94 -2.36 14.55
C LEU A 268 10.63 -1.20 13.56
N GLN A 269 11.01 -1.37 12.29
CA GLN A 269 10.68 -0.47 11.17
C GLN A 269 9.51 -0.98 10.32
N THR A 270 8.77 -1.99 10.81
CA THR A 270 7.59 -2.50 10.10
C THR A 270 6.49 -1.46 10.00
N TYR A 271 6.24 -0.64 11.02
CA TYR A 271 5.13 0.34 10.98
C TYR A 271 5.27 1.42 9.91
N PRO A 272 6.44 2.07 9.71
CA PRO A 272 6.64 2.99 8.59
C PRO A 272 6.34 2.34 7.22
N TYR A 273 6.77 1.10 7.04
CA TYR A 273 6.53 0.37 5.79
C TYR A 273 5.06 -0.03 5.62
N VAL A 274 4.40 -0.50 6.68
CA VAL A 274 2.96 -0.75 6.68
C VAL A 274 2.19 0.53 6.40
N TRP A 275 2.62 1.68 6.92
CA TRP A 275 2.00 2.97 6.61
C TRP A 275 2.17 3.36 5.14
N PHE A 276 3.37 3.15 4.57
CA PHE A 276 3.58 3.30 3.13
C PHE A 276 2.64 2.41 2.32
N LEU A 277 2.56 1.11 2.63
CA LEU A 277 1.64 0.18 1.95
C LEU A 277 0.17 0.61 2.11
N THR A 278 -0.20 1.10 3.29
CA THR A 278 -1.57 1.58 3.57
C THR A 278 -1.91 2.76 2.66
N MET A 279 -1.06 3.80 2.64
CA MET A 279 -1.30 4.98 1.81
C MET A 279 -1.19 4.67 0.31
N PHE A 280 -0.33 3.73 -0.08
CA PHE A 280 -0.20 3.32 -1.47
C PHE A 280 -1.45 2.55 -1.98
N TRP A 281 -1.97 1.61 -1.19
CA TRP A 281 -3.04 0.71 -1.63
C TRP A 281 -4.46 1.16 -1.26
N PHE A 282 -4.64 1.92 -0.19
CA PHE A 282 -5.95 2.31 0.35
C PHE A 282 -6.14 3.82 0.47
N GLY A 283 -5.21 4.61 -0.05
CA GLY A 283 -5.34 6.06 -0.10
C GLY A 283 -6.34 6.50 -1.18
N LYS A 284 -6.73 7.77 -1.13
CA LYS A 284 -7.80 8.33 -1.98
C LYS A 284 -7.53 8.21 -3.48
N CYS A 285 -6.27 8.29 -3.90
CA CYS A 285 -5.83 8.13 -5.29
C CYS A 285 -5.44 6.70 -5.67
N SER A 286 -5.63 5.71 -4.79
CA SER A 286 -5.35 4.30 -5.10
C SER A 286 -6.37 3.77 -6.13
N HIS A 287 -5.89 2.98 -7.10
CA HIS A 287 -6.71 2.59 -8.27
C HIS A 287 -6.76 1.05 -8.46
N TRP A 288 -7.86 0.42 -8.05
CA TRP A 288 -8.04 -1.05 -8.12
C TRP A 288 -8.64 -1.55 -9.43
N LYS A 289 -9.25 -0.67 -10.23
CA LYS A 289 -9.83 -0.97 -11.56
C LYS A 289 -8.81 -1.32 -12.62
N MET A 290 -7.54 -1.08 -12.35
CA MET A 290 -6.45 -1.25 -13.29
C MET A 290 -5.49 -2.28 -12.73
N ASP A 291 -5.03 -3.20 -13.58
CA ASP A 291 -3.98 -4.13 -13.21
C ASP A 291 -2.74 -3.35 -12.72
N PRO A 292 -2.29 -3.57 -11.46
CA PRO A 292 -1.19 -2.82 -10.88
C PRO A 292 0.10 -2.83 -11.70
N PHE A 293 0.33 -3.86 -12.51
CA PHE A 293 1.53 -3.94 -13.36
C PHE A 293 1.53 -2.93 -14.51
N GLN A 294 0.40 -2.27 -14.79
CA GLN A 294 0.33 -1.20 -15.80
C GLN A 294 0.92 0.13 -15.30
N TYR A 295 0.88 0.38 -13.99
CA TYR A 295 1.37 1.63 -13.38
C TYR A 295 2.58 1.44 -12.45
N LEU A 296 2.80 0.24 -11.92
CA LEU A 296 3.99 -0.07 -11.12
C LEU A 296 5.22 -0.26 -12.01
N PRO A 297 6.34 0.39 -11.67
CA PRO A 297 7.65 -0.01 -12.19
C PRO A 297 7.92 -1.49 -11.90
N GLU A 298 8.61 -2.17 -12.81
CA GLU A 298 8.91 -3.61 -12.69
C GLU A 298 9.60 -3.95 -11.36
N ALA A 299 10.55 -3.11 -10.93
CA ALA A 299 11.24 -3.28 -9.65
C ALA A 299 10.30 -3.24 -8.43
N SER A 300 9.10 -2.68 -8.56
CA SER A 300 8.10 -2.51 -7.50
C SER A 300 6.93 -3.48 -7.62
N HIS A 301 6.95 -4.44 -8.56
CA HIS A 301 5.88 -5.44 -8.70
C HIS A 301 5.68 -6.31 -7.45
N HIS A 302 6.72 -6.44 -6.60
CA HIS A 302 6.64 -7.14 -5.33
C HIS A 302 5.59 -6.55 -4.36
N LEU A 303 5.24 -5.26 -4.50
CA LEU A 303 4.25 -4.60 -3.65
C LEU A 303 2.87 -5.26 -3.71
N VAL A 304 2.53 -5.95 -4.80
CA VAL A 304 1.28 -6.73 -4.91
C VAL A 304 1.26 -7.87 -3.90
N GLN A 305 2.39 -8.56 -3.72
CA GLN A 305 2.52 -9.62 -2.72
C GLN A 305 2.52 -9.01 -1.32
N ASP A 306 3.18 -7.87 -1.14
CA ASP A 306 3.24 -7.17 0.15
C ASP A 306 1.88 -6.71 0.65
N LEU A 307 0.97 -6.34 -0.26
CA LEU A 307 -0.41 -6.04 0.09
C LEU A 307 -1.05 -7.18 0.89
N ILE A 308 -0.89 -8.43 0.45
CA ILE A 308 -1.45 -9.60 1.15
C ILE A 308 -0.62 -9.95 2.38
N ASP A 309 0.72 -9.98 2.26
CA ASP A 309 1.62 -10.39 3.35
C ASP A 309 1.43 -9.49 4.58
N PHE A 310 1.20 -8.20 4.37
CA PHE A 310 1.01 -7.19 5.42
C PHE A 310 -0.44 -6.80 5.67
N LEU A 311 -1.43 -7.38 4.97
CA LEU A 311 -2.85 -7.06 5.17
C LEU A 311 -3.29 -7.11 6.65
N PRO A 312 -2.88 -8.10 7.47
CA PRO A 312 -3.24 -8.12 8.89
C PRO A 312 -2.76 -6.87 9.65
N GLN A 313 -1.53 -6.41 9.39
CA GLN A 313 -0.94 -5.23 10.00
C GLN A 313 -1.57 -3.95 9.46
N ILE A 314 -1.86 -3.89 8.15
CA ILE A 314 -2.57 -2.78 7.52
C ILE A 314 -3.95 -2.64 8.15
N ILE A 315 -4.70 -3.73 8.32
CA ILE A 315 -6.01 -3.73 8.96
C ILE A 315 -5.96 -3.30 10.42
N GLN A 316 -4.92 -3.70 11.16
CA GLN A 316 -4.73 -3.27 12.54
C GLN A 316 -4.48 -1.76 12.63
N LEU A 317 -3.69 -1.22 11.72
CA LEU A 317 -3.28 0.18 11.68
C LEU A 317 -4.37 1.09 11.09
N TYR A 318 -5.06 0.60 10.06
CA TYR A 318 -6.06 1.29 9.26
C TYR A 318 -7.32 0.42 9.11
N PRO A 319 -8.20 0.34 10.13
CA PRO A 319 -9.34 -0.57 10.13
C PRO A 319 -10.32 -0.39 8.97
N GLU A 320 -10.41 0.81 8.39
CA GLU A 320 -11.22 1.10 7.21
C GLU A 320 -10.81 0.26 5.99
N SER A 321 -9.53 -0.15 5.89
CA SER A 321 -9.07 -1.08 4.85
C SER A 321 -9.86 -2.39 4.81
N ARG A 322 -10.50 -2.81 5.92
CA ARG A 322 -11.38 -3.99 5.90
C ARG A 322 -12.58 -3.80 4.97
N ILE A 323 -13.18 -2.62 4.96
CA ILE A 323 -14.35 -2.30 4.14
C ILE A 323 -13.89 -2.17 2.69
N LEU A 324 -12.82 -1.39 2.47
CA LEU A 324 -12.23 -1.21 1.14
C LEU A 324 -11.78 -2.53 0.50
N TRP A 325 -11.29 -3.49 1.28
CA TRP A 325 -10.93 -4.83 0.79
C TRP A 325 -12.12 -5.58 0.16
N GLU A 326 -13.32 -5.46 0.74
CA GLU A 326 -14.53 -6.09 0.17
C GLU A 326 -14.88 -5.50 -1.20
N GLU A 327 -14.54 -4.23 -1.40
CA GLU A 327 -14.76 -3.45 -2.61
C GLU A 327 -13.64 -3.65 -3.64
N LEU A 328 -12.59 -4.42 -3.34
CA LEU A 328 -11.55 -4.73 -4.33
C LEU A 328 -12.17 -5.30 -5.59
N GLU A 329 -11.69 -4.78 -6.71
CA GLU A 329 -12.14 -5.18 -8.03
C GLU A 329 -11.33 -6.34 -8.57
N GLU A 330 -11.84 -6.99 -9.62
CA GLU A 330 -11.24 -8.21 -10.14
C GLU A 330 -9.79 -8.06 -10.64
N PRO A 331 -9.37 -6.96 -11.30
CA PRO A 331 -8.01 -6.85 -11.84
C PRO A 331 -6.90 -7.01 -10.78
N ILE A 332 -7.08 -6.45 -9.59
CA ILE A 332 -6.09 -6.59 -8.51
C ILE A 332 -6.14 -7.96 -7.86
N LEU A 333 -7.32 -8.55 -7.67
CA LEU A 333 -7.46 -9.91 -7.15
C LEU A 333 -6.85 -10.93 -8.10
N GLU A 334 -7.17 -10.87 -9.39
CA GLU A 334 -6.59 -11.70 -10.43
C GLU A 334 -5.06 -11.59 -10.46
N ARG A 335 -4.54 -10.37 -10.25
CA ARG A 335 -3.10 -10.14 -10.17
C ARG A 335 -2.48 -10.77 -8.93
N ILE A 336 -3.11 -10.65 -7.76
CA ILE A 336 -2.65 -11.28 -6.51
C ILE A 336 -2.61 -12.81 -6.65
N VAL A 337 -3.69 -13.39 -7.18
CA VAL A 337 -3.77 -14.85 -7.29
C VAL A 337 -2.99 -15.38 -8.50
N ASN A 338 -2.56 -14.54 -9.45
CA ASN A 338 -1.86 -14.94 -10.67
C ASN A 338 -0.77 -16.01 -10.42
N GLY A 339 -0.78 -17.07 -11.23
CA GLY A 339 0.14 -18.21 -11.09
C GLY A 339 -0.29 -19.24 -10.04
N VAL A 340 -1.39 -19.05 -9.31
CA VAL A 340 -2.03 -20.13 -8.56
C VAL A 340 -2.62 -21.14 -9.56
N HIS A 341 -2.34 -22.42 -9.34
CA HIS A 341 -2.79 -23.47 -10.25
C HIS A 341 -4.32 -23.60 -10.25
N ARG A 342 -4.90 -23.70 -11.46
CA ARG A 342 -6.36 -23.80 -11.69
C ARG A 342 -7.19 -22.74 -10.96
N ILE A 343 -6.76 -21.47 -11.03
CA ILE A 343 -7.64 -20.36 -10.66
C ILE A 343 -8.92 -20.42 -11.50
N LEU A 344 -10.05 -20.36 -10.81
CA LEU A 344 -11.35 -20.16 -11.43
C LEU A 344 -11.52 -18.68 -11.74
N SER A 345 -12.08 -18.36 -12.91
CA SER A 345 -12.33 -16.97 -13.28
C SER A 345 -13.22 -16.32 -12.23
N LEU A 346 -12.84 -15.12 -11.80
CA LEU A 346 -13.67 -14.32 -10.91
C LEU A 346 -14.83 -13.62 -11.66
N GLY A 347 -14.73 -13.53 -12.99
CA GLY A 347 -15.69 -12.84 -13.86
C GLY A 347 -16.96 -13.64 -14.23
N GLY A 348 -17.17 -14.83 -13.64
CA GLY A 348 -18.38 -15.63 -13.83
C GLY A 348 -18.24 -17.10 -13.44
N GLY A 349 -19.35 -17.85 -13.46
CA GLY A 349 -19.39 -19.28 -13.11
C GLY A 349 -19.46 -19.52 -11.59
N SER A 350 -19.33 -20.79 -11.20
CA SER A 350 -19.53 -21.23 -9.80
C SER A 350 -18.72 -20.44 -8.78
N MET A 351 -17.46 -20.07 -9.08
CA MET A 351 -16.64 -19.32 -8.13
C MET A 351 -17.20 -17.95 -7.78
N SER A 352 -17.66 -17.18 -8.77
CA SER A 352 -18.28 -15.88 -8.54
C SER A 352 -19.54 -16.00 -7.67
N GLU A 353 -20.30 -17.08 -7.84
CA GLU A 353 -21.53 -17.32 -7.10
C GLU A 353 -21.28 -17.77 -5.66
N VAL A 354 -20.23 -18.56 -5.42
CA VAL A 354 -19.77 -18.91 -4.06
C VAL A 354 -19.25 -17.68 -3.33
N ILE A 355 -18.49 -16.81 -4.01
CA ILE A 355 -18.05 -15.52 -3.45
C ILE A 355 -19.27 -14.71 -3.01
N GLU A 356 -20.29 -14.56 -3.86
CA GLU A 356 -21.51 -13.83 -3.52
C GLU A 356 -22.27 -14.49 -2.36
N LEU A 357 -22.32 -15.82 -2.30
CA LEU A 357 -22.96 -16.53 -1.20
C LEU A 357 -22.24 -16.27 0.13
N VAL A 358 -20.90 -16.29 0.16
CA VAL A 358 -20.10 -15.97 1.36
C VAL A 358 -20.20 -14.48 1.71
N LYS A 359 -20.22 -13.57 0.72
CA LYS A 359 -20.42 -12.13 0.94
C LYS A 359 -21.76 -11.84 1.62
N ASN A 360 -22.83 -12.44 1.14
CA ASN A 360 -24.19 -12.26 1.67
C ASN A 360 -24.41 -12.94 3.04
N ASN A 361 -23.41 -13.63 3.57
CA ASN A 361 -23.44 -14.30 4.88
C ASN A 361 -22.25 -13.87 5.75
N PRO A 362 -22.19 -12.62 6.22
CA PRO A 362 -21.04 -12.09 6.97
C PRO A 362 -20.80 -12.78 8.33
N GLY A 363 -21.74 -13.59 8.81
CA GLY A 363 -21.60 -14.38 10.03
C GLY A 363 -20.76 -15.65 9.89
N ILE A 364 -20.36 -16.04 8.67
CA ILE A 364 -19.51 -17.21 8.43
C ILE A 364 -18.11 -16.93 8.99
N LYS A 365 -17.66 -17.78 9.91
CA LYS A 365 -16.30 -17.74 10.49
C LYS A 365 -15.49 -19.00 10.22
N ARG A 366 -16.15 -20.11 9.89
CA ARG A 366 -15.52 -21.39 9.59
C ARG A 366 -16.16 -22.01 8.37
N TYR A 367 -15.38 -22.09 7.29
CA TYR A 367 -15.77 -22.62 5.99
C TYR A 367 -14.95 -23.87 5.69
N ALA A 368 -15.58 -24.97 5.28
CA ALA A 368 -14.86 -26.13 4.78
C ALA A 368 -15.22 -26.41 3.31
N GLU A 369 -14.21 -26.68 2.48
CA GLU A 369 -14.38 -27.20 1.12
C GLU A 369 -13.96 -28.66 1.10
N VAL A 370 -14.82 -29.52 0.56
CA VAL A 370 -14.60 -30.96 0.42
C VAL A 370 -14.36 -31.23 -1.05
N GLY A 371 -13.11 -31.50 -1.44
CA GLY A 371 -12.71 -31.64 -2.84
C GLY A 371 -12.01 -30.41 -3.42
N SER A 372 -10.97 -29.91 -2.77
CA SER A 372 -10.29 -28.68 -3.25
C SER A 372 -9.30 -28.89 -4.39
N TYR A 373 -9.01 -30.13 -4.78
CA TYR A 373 -8.05 -30.47 -5.81
C TYR A 373 -6.65 -29.85 -5.57
N GLU A 374 -6.23 -28.86 -6.37
CA GLU A 374 -4.95 -28.15 -6.23
C GLU A 374 -5.08 -26.81 -5.48
N GLY A 375 -6.28 -26.49 -4.97
CA GLY A 375 -6.55 -25.36 -4.07
C GLY A 375 -6.97 -24.06 -4.75
N GLY A 376 -7.24 -24.05 -6.05
CA GLY A 376 -7.56 -22.83 -6.81
C GLY A 376 -8.75 -22.05 -6.23
N SER A 377 -9.88 -22.72 -6.00
CA SER A 377 -11.11 -22.13 -5.44
C SER A 377 -10.90 -21.62 -4.01
N ILE A 378 -10.45 -22.49 -3.11
CA ILE A 378 -10.28 -22.15 -1.69
C ILE A 378 -9.25 -21.05 -1.47
N MET A 379 -8.22 -20.96 -2.32
CA MET A 379 -7.23 -19.88 -2.24
C MET A 379 -7.78 -18.56 -2.76
N THR A 380 -8.59 -18.61 -3.81
CA THR A 380 -9.32 -17.45 -4.30
C THR A 380 -10.26 -16.89 -3.23
N LEU A 381 -11.02 -17.75 -2.54
CA LEU A 381 -11.85 -17.36 -1.40
C LEU A 381 -11.00 -16.82 -0.23
N GLY A 382 -9.90 -17.51 0.09
CA GLY A 382 -9.00 -17.11 1.15
C GLY A 382 -8.42 -15.71 0.95
N VAL A 383 -8.00 -15.37 -0.27
CA VAL A 383 -7.53 -14.03 -0.64
C VAL A 383 -8.68 -13.02 -0.64
N ARG A 384 -9.82 -13.35 -1.28
CA ARG A 384 -10.97 -12.45 -1.35
C ARG A 384 -11.48 -12.03 0.02
N PHE A 385 -11.47 -12.95 0.98
CA PHE A 385 -11.94 -12.72 2.35
C PHE A 385 -10.83 -12.62 3.39
N ALA A 386 -9.60 -12.30 2.96
CA ALA A 386 -8.45 -12.15 3.86
C ALA A 386 -8.64 -11.04 4.92
N ASN A 387 -9.57 -10.11 4.67
CA ASN A 387 -9.99 -9.07 5.60
C ASN A 387 -10.95 -9.55 6.70
N ARG A 388 -11.49 -10.78 6.63
CA ARG A 388 -12.46 -11.32 7.59
C ARG A 388 -11.79 -12.23 8.63
N ASP A 389 -12.42 -12.35 9.79
CA ASP A 389 -12.12 -13.40 10.78
C ASP A 389 -12.75 -14.73 10.32
N LEU A 390 -12.27 -15.26 9.21
CA LEU A 390 -12.80 -16.44 8.53
C LEU A 390 -11.67 -17.46 8.31
N ASP A 391 -11.83 -18.64 8.91
CA ASP A 391 -10.97 -19.79 8.67
C ASP A 391 -11.54 -20.65 7.54
N PHE A 392 -10.68 -20.95 6.56
CA PHE A 392 -10.96 -21.87 5.47
C PHE A 392 -10.25 -23.20 5.71
N TYR A 393 -10.99 -24.30 5.58
CA TYR A 393 -10.48 -25.66 5.70
C TYR A 393 -10.64 -26.35 4.34
N SER A 394 -9.53 -26.71 3.71
CA SER A 394 -9.52 -27.43 2.45
C SER A 394 -9.32 -28.90 2.72
N VAL A 395 -10.30 -29.74 2.36
CA VAL A 395 -10.22 -31.19 2.51
C VAL A 395 -9.96 -31.79 1.13
N GLU A 396 -8.82 -32.43 0.98
CA GLU A 396 -8.42 -33.04 -0.28
C GLU A 396 -7.71 -34.37 -0.03
N SER A 397 -8.13 -35.42 -0.73
CA SER A 397 -7.57 -36.75 -0.58
C SER A 397 -6.22 -36.92 -1.30
N PHE A 398 -6.01 -36.19 -2.39
CA PHE A 398 -4.94 -36.42 -3.37
C PHE A 398 -4.93 -37.83 -3.96
N MET A 399 -6.07 -38.51 -3.87
CA MET A 399 -6.32 -39.85 -4.38
C MET A 399 -7.44 -39.77 -5.41
N GLY A 400 -7.47 -40.70 -6.36
CA GLY A 400 -8.59 -40.82 -7.28
C GLY A 400 -8.86 -42.27 -7.60
N ASN A 401 -9.50 -42.48 -8.74
CA ASN A 401 -9.89 -43.79 -9.22
C ASN A 401 -8.67 -44.69 -9.48
N LEU A 402 -8.91 -45.99 -9.55
CA LEU A 402 -7.86 -47.01 -9.77
C LEU A 402 -7.09 -46.81 -11.09
N ASP A 403 -7.66 -46.06 -12.03
CA ASP A 403 -7.01 -45.68 -13.29
C ASP A 403 -6.08 -44.46 -13.17
N GLY A 404 -5.93 -43.90 -11.97
CA GLY A 404 -5.09 -42.74 -11.71
C GLY A 404 -5.71 -41.42 -12.17
N THR A 405 -7.04 -41.36 -12.29
CA THR A 405 -7.79 -40.15 -12.64
C THR A 405 -8.85 -39.80 -11.60
N MET A 406 -9.33 -38.56 -11.64
CA MET A 406 -10.51 -38.11 -10.89
C MET A 406 -11.44 -37.44 -11.89
N ASP A 407 -12.60 -38.05 -12.14
CA ASP A 407 -13.57 -37.61 -13.15
C ASP A 407 -12.95 -37.38 -14.55
N GLY A 408 -12.01 -38.24 -14.93
CA GLY A 408 -11.29 -38.16 -16.22
C GLY A 408 -10.16 -37.13 -16.26
N HIS A 409 -9.88 -36.43 -15.15
CA HIS A 409 -8.76 -35.51 -14.99
C HIS A 409 -7.57 -36.16 -14.29
N GLN A 410 -6.37 -35.60 -14.45
CA GLN A 410 -5.20 -35.99 -13.66
C GLN A 410 -5.46 -35.81 -12.16
N LEU A 411 -4.85 -36.64 -11.31
CA LEU A 411 -4.92 -36.44 -9.86
C LEU A 411 -4.31 -35.10 -9.44
N PRO A 412 -4.80 -34.47 -8.36
CA PRO A 412 -4.23 -33.22 -7.88
C PRO A 412 -2.82 -33.42 -7.33
N SER A 413 -1.95 -32.44 -7.55
CA SER A 413 -0.60 -32.44 -6.99
C SER A 413 -0.55 -31.78 -5.61
N ARG A 414 -0.26 -32.59 -4.58
CA ARG A 414 -0.03 -32.07 -3.22
C ARG A 414 1.12 -31.06 -3.16
N SER A 415 2.18 -31.24 -3.96
CA SER A 415 3.30 -30.29 -3.96
C SER A 415 2.87 -28.93 -4.54
N ARG A 416 2.08 -28.92 -5.62
CA ARG A 416 1.54 -27.66 -6.19
C ARG A 416 0.57 -26.96 -5.23
N TYR A 417 -0.24 -27.73 -4.51
CA TYR A 417 -1.09 -27.19 -3.45
C TYR A 417 -0.23 -26.49 -2.38
N LEU A 418 0.79 -27.18 -1.86
CA LEU A 418 1.65 -26.64 -0.79
C LEU A 418 2.46 -25.42 -1.26
N GLU A 419 2.91 -25.41 -2.51
CA GLU A 419 3.54 -24.25 -3.14
C GLU A 419 2.58 -23.06 -3.16
N THR A 420 1.35 -23.26 -3.63
CA THR A 420 0.29 -22.25 -3.64
C THR A 420 0.03 -21.70 -2.24
N LEU A 421 -0.13 -22.57 -1.24
CA LEU A 421 -0.38 -22.16 0.14
C LEU A 421 0.78 -21.34 0.71
N SER A 422 2.02 -21.71 0.39
CA SER A 422 3.21 -21.01 0.88
C SER A 422 3.36 -19.59 0.35
N ARG A 423 2.71 -19.26 -0.78
CA ARG A 423 2.69 -17.92 -1.35
C ARG A 423 1.82 -16.93 -0.57
N PHE A 424 0.91 -17.41 0.28
CA PHE A 424 -0.03 -16.57 1.02
C PHE A 424 0.00 -16.88 2.52
N PRO A 425 1.14 -16.65 3.20
CA PRO A 425 1.33 -17.05 4.59
C PRO A 425 0.38 -16.34 5.58
N SER A 426 -0.15 -15.18 5.20
CA SER A 426 -1.12 -14.40 5.99
C SER A 426 -2.57 -14.85 5.78
N VAL A 427 -2.86 -15.65 4.74
CA VAL A 427 -4.21 -16.12 4.42
C VAL A 427 -4.59 -17.32 5.28
N ARG A 428 -5.81 -17.31 5.82
CA ARG A 428 -6.29 -18.28 6.84
C ARG A 428 -6.85 -19.56 6.22
N VAL A 429 -6.07 -20.21 5.38
CA VAL A 429 -6.45 -21.48 4.73
C VAL A 429 -5.60 -22.62 5.29
N LYS A 430 -6.27 -23.73 5.66
CA LYS A 430 -5.64 -24.92 6.24
C LYS A 430 -5.94 -26.12 5.36
N LEU A 431 -4.91 -26.77 4.84
CA LEU A 431 -5.04 -28.04 4.13
C LEU A 431 -5.23 -29.20 5.13
N ILE A 432 -6.24 -30.02 4.89
CA ILE A 432 -6.52 -31.28 5.57
C ILE A 432 -6.39 -32.39 4.52
N PRO A 433 -5.21 -33.02 4.43
CA PRO A 433 -5.00 -34.11 3.48
C PRO A 433 -5.71 -35.37 3.98
N GLY A 434 -6.65 -35.89 3.19
CA GLY A 434 -7.34 -37.14 3.52
C GLY A 434 -8.69 -37.28 2.83
N ASP A 435 -9.17 -38.52 2.79
CA ASP A 435 -10.51 -38.85 2.31
C ASP A 435 -11.58 -38.19 3.21
N SER A 436 -12.57 -37.58 2.56
CA SER A 436 -13.61 -36.76 3.18
C SER A 436 -14.35 -37.49 4.32
N ARG A 437 -14.58 -38.80 4.18
CA ARG A 437 -15.30 -39.65 5.13
C ARG A 437 -14.57 -39.79 6.47
N TYR A 438 -13.25 -39.61 6.46
CA TYR A 438 -12.42 -39.68 7.66
C TYR A 438 -12.00 -38.30 8.14
N ALA A 439 -11.69 -37.38 7.22
CA ALA A 439 -11.29 -36.01 7.53
C ALA A 439 -12.36 -35.26 8.33
N VAL A 440 -13.64 -35.57 8.11
CA VAL A 440 -14.78 -35.02 8.85
C VAL A 440 -14.67 -35.22 10.38
N ASN A 441 -13.91 -36.22 10.86
CA ASN A 441 -13.70 -36.49 12.29
C ASN A 441 -12.76 -35.48 12.97
N LEU A 442 -12.07 -34.63 12.20
CA LEU A 442 -11.27 -33.52 12.74
C LEU A 442 -12.14 -32.32 13.17
N PHE A 443 -13.44 -32.38 12.90
CA PHE A 443 -14.40 -31.34 13.21
C PHE A 443 -15.42 -31.84 14.23
N ASP A 444 -15.67 -31.00 15.24
CA ASP A 444 -16.77 -31.20 16.17
C ASP A 444 -18.12 -31.03 15.46
N ASN A 445 -19.16 -31.71 15.95
CA ASN A 445 -20.51 -31.48 15.44
C ASN A 445 -20.94 -30.03 15.70
N ALA A 446 -21.73 -29.46 14.79
CA ALA A 446 -22.18 -28.07 14.87
C ALA A 446 -21.04 -27.05 15.12
N SER A 447 -19.89 -27.22 14.45
CA SER A 447 -18.73 -26.33 14.58
C SER A 447 -18.46 -25.46 13.36
N LEU A 448 -18.93 -25.88 12.18
CA LEU A 448 -18.77 -25.18 10.90
C LEU A 448 -19.96 -24.28 10.60
N ASP A 449 -19.73 -23.15 9.95
CA ASP A 449 -20.77 -22.23 9.50
C ASP A 449 -21.17 -22.51 8.05
N PHE A 450 -20.23 -23.02 7.25
CA PHE A 450 -20.39 -23.29 5.84
C PHE A 450 -19.61 -24.55 5.43
N VAL A 451 -20.22 -25.43 4.64
CA VAL A 451 -19.52 -26.53 3.94
C VAL A 451 -19.86 -26.49 2.46
N PHE A 452 -18.84 -26.57 1.61
CA PHE A 452 -18.94 -26.71 0.15
C PHE A 452 -18.47 -28.11 -0.28
N VAL A 453 -19.28 -28.83 -1.07
CA VAL A 453 -19.02 -30.20 -1.53
C VAL A 453 -18.75 -30.21 -3.03
N ASP A 454 -17.55 -30.67 -3.42
CA ASP A 454 -17.02 -30.64 -4.78
C ASP A 454 -15.99 -31.76 -5.05
N ALA A 455 -16.09 -32.89 -4.32
CA ALA A 455 -15.06 -33.94 -4.34
C ALA A 455 -15.21 -34.95 -5.48
N CYS A 456 -16.32 -35.70 -5.49
CA CYS A 456 -16.59 -36.75 -6.47
C CYS A 456 -18.03 -36.62 -6.95
N HIS A 457 -18.23 -36.75 -8.26
CA HIS A 457 -19.51 -36.50 -8.91
C HIS A 457 -20.39 -37.75 -9.02
N GLU A 458 -20.01 -38.87 -8.38
CA GLU A 458 -20.86 -40.07 -8.27
C GLU A 458 -21.93 -39.89 -7.18
N SER A 459 -23.20 -40.22 -7.49
CA SER A 459 -24.33 -39.99 -6.57
C SER A 459 -24.13 -40.54 -5.15
N GLN A 460 -23.53 -41.72 -5.03
CA GLN A 460 -23.29 -42.34 -3.72
C GLN A 460 -22.18 -41.64 -2.93
N ALA A 461 -21.16 -41.11 -3.61
CA ALA A 461 -20.10 -40.34 -2.97
C ALA A 461 -20.65 -39.00 -2.47
N VAL A 462 -21.38 -38.27 -3.32
CA VAL A 462 -22.05 -37.01 -2.94
C VAL A 462 -23.00 -37.22 -1.76
N LEU A 463 -23.83 -38.26 -1.79
CA LEU A 463 -24.72 -38.61 -0.68
C LEU A 463 -23.97 -38.87 0.63
N CYS A 464 -22.83 -39.57 0.53
CA CYS A 464 -21.99 -39.85 1.68
C CYS A 464 -21.42 -38.56 2.28
N ASP A 465 -20.84 -37.69 1.44
CA ASP A 465 -20.28 -36.41 1.85
C ASP A 465 -21.33 -35.51 2.50
N ILE A 466 -22.47 -35.32 1.84
CA ILE A 466 -23.59 -34.56 2.42
C ILE A 466 -23.99 -35.17 3.77
N GLY A 467 -24.11 -36.49 3.86
CA GLY A 467 -24.56 -37.18 5.08
C GLY A 467 -23.63 -36.99 6.28
N VAL A 468 -22.31 -37.03 6.07
CA VAL A 468 -21.33 -36.90 7.17
C VAL A 468 -21.03 -35.45 7.51
N TRP A 469 -20.96 -34.56 6.51
CA TRP A 469 -20.59 -33.16 6.71
C TRP A 469 -21.73 -32.32 7.26
N MET A 470 -22.98 -32.63 6.92
CA MET A 470 -24.15 -31.91 7.43
C MET A 470 -24.19 -31.85 8.97
N GLN A 471 -23.71 -32.89 9.66
CA GLN A 471 -23.67 -32.95 11.12
C GLN A 471 -22.64 -32.01 11.75
N LYS A 472 -21.67 -31.55 10.96
CA LYS A 472 -20.61 -30.63 11.38
C LYS A 472 -21.04 -29.17 11.27
N ILE A 473 -22.13 -28.90 10.55
CA ILE A 473 -22.65 -27.56 10.31
C ILE A 473 -23.56 -27.15 11.47
N LYS A 474 -23.42 -25.91 11.91
CA LYS A 474 -24.28 -25.31 12.94
C LYS A 474 -25.73 -25.20 12.45
N PRO A 475 -26.73 -25.22 13.37
CA PRO A 475 -28.07 -24.77 13.04
C PRO A 475 -28.03 -23.35 12.43
N GLY A 476 -28.70 -23.16 11.30
CA GLY A 476 -28.68 -21.95 10.49
C GLY A 476 -27.49 -21.81 9.52
N GLY A 477 -26.48 -22.69 9.62
CA GLY A 477 -25.34 -22.76 8.72
C GLY A 477 -25.73 -23.29 7.33
N ILE A 478 -24.78 -23.22 6.39
CA ILE A 478 -25.02 -23.53 4.97
C ILE A 478 -24.27 -24.78 4.55
N ILE A 479 -24.94 -25.65 3.81
CA ILE A 479 -24.29 -26.65 2.96
C ILE A 479 -24.55 -26.29 1.50
N ALA A 480 -23.51 -26.37 0.69
CA ALA A 480 -23.52 -26.06 -0.73
C ALA A 480 -22.62 -27.03 -1.51
N GLY A 481 -22.69 -27.00 -2.83
CA GLY A 481 -21.79 -27.74 -3.71
C GLY A 481 -21.94 -27.33 -5.17
N ASP A 482 -21.04 -27.81 -6.03
CA ASP A 482 -21.03 -27.49 -7.46
C ASP A 482 -21.75 -28.55 -8.30
N ASP A 483 -21.72 -28.39 -9.63
CA ASP A 483 -22.14 -29.37 -10.65
C ASP A 483 -23.59 -29.84 -10.49
N TYR A 484 -24.48 -28.96 -10.03
CA TYR A 484 -25.90 -29.28 -9.83
C TYR A 484 -26.65 -29.62 -11.13
N ASP A 485 -26.10 -29.25 -12.28
CA ASP A 485 -26.59 -29.64 -13.59
C ASP A 485 -26.27 -31.10 -13.95
N TRP A 486 -25.36 -31.76 -13.23
CA TRP A 486 -25.08 -33.18 -13.40
C TRP A 486 -26.17 -34.03 -12.75
N ASP A 487 -26.73 -34.98 -13.50
CA ASP A 487 -27.81 -35.86 -13.03
C ASP A 487 -27.43 -36.61 -11.76
N SER A 488 -26.18 -37.06 -11.66
CA SER A 488 -25.68 -37.82 -10.50
C SER A 488 -25.66 -36.98 -9.21
N VAL A 489 -25.23 -35.71 -9.30
CA VAL A 489 -25.23 -34.76 -8.18
C VAL A 489 -26.66 -34.37 -7.82
N LYS A 490 -27.49 -34.02 -8.81
CA LYS A 490 -28.89 -33.62 -8.59
C LYS A 490 -29.71 -34.72 -7.90
N VAL A 491 -29.52 -35.99 -8.29
CA VAL A 491 -30.16 -37.14 -7.63
C VAL A 491 -29.76 -37.22 -6.15
N ALA A 492 -28.47 -37.08 -5.85
CA ALA A 492 -27.96 -37.13 -4.48
C ALA A 492 -28.52 -35.99 -3.61
N VAL A 493 -28.52 -34.76 -4.14
CA VAL A 493 -29.04 -33.58 -3.44
C VAL A 493 -30.53 -33.75 -3.11
N HIS A 494 -31.35 -34.21 -4.06
CA HIS A 494 -32.79 -34.38 -3.86
C HIS A 494 -33.18 -35.59 -3.00
N GLU A 495 -32.33 -36.63 -2.92
CA GLU A 495 -32.56 -37.72 -1.99
C GLU A 495 -32.38 -37.27 -0.53
N LYS A 496 -31.53 -36.25 -0.28
CA LYS A 496 -31.29 -35.73 1.07
C LYS A 496 -32.17 -34.54 1.44
N PHE A 497 -32.42 -33.63 0.50
CA PHE A 497 -33.06 -32.34 0.75
C PHE A 497 -34.35 -32.19 -0.04
N ASN A 498 -35.44 -31.89 0.67
CA ASN A 498 -36.74 -31.61 0.04
C ASN A 498 -36.78 -30.21 -0.61
N GLU A 499 -36.04 -29.25 -0.03
CA GLU A 499 -35.92 -27.88 -0.50
C GLU A 499 -34.44 -27.51 -0.64
N VAL A 500 -34.04 -27.15 -1.86
CA VAL A 500 -32.69 -26.72 -2.21
C VAL A 500 -32.78 -25.51 -3.13
N GLN A 501 -31.84 -24.59 -2.98
CA GLN A 501 -31.69 -23.42 -3.83
C GLN A 501 -30.54 -23.66 -4.81
N SER A 502 -30.63 -23.06 -5.99
CA SER A 502 -29.51 -22.99 -6.93
C SER A 502 -29.18 -21.54 -7.23
N THR A 503 -27.92 -21.30 -7.55
CA THR A 503 -27.43 -19.99 -7.99
C THR A 503 -27.94 -19.66 -9.40
N PRO A 504 -27.81 -18.40 -9.89
CA PRO A 504 -28.35 -17.98 -11.18
C PRO A 504 -27.90 -18.81 -12.39
N THR A 505 -26.66 -19.29 -12.41
CA THR A 505 -26.17 -20.18 -13.48
C THR A 505 -26.77 -21.59 -13.39
N GLY A 506 -27.27 -21.97 -12.21
CA GLY A 506 -27.75 -23.31 -11.91
C GLY A 506 -26.65 -24.32 -11.61
N GLN A 507 -25.38 -23.90 -11.53
CA GLN A 507 -24.24 -24.78 -11.22
C GLN A 507 -24.13 -25.06 -9.72
N VAL A 508 -24.19 -24.02 -8.89
CA VAL A 508 -24.03 -24.17 -7.44
C VAL A 508 -25.38 -24.39 -6.78
N TRP A 509 -25.51 -25.47 -6.01
CA TRP A 509 -26.65 -25.74 -5.14
C TRP A 509 -26.33 -25.38 -3.69
N TRP A 510 -27.33 -24.99 -2.91
CA TRP A 510 -27.17 -24.73 -1.48
C TRP A 510 -28.47 -24.82 -0.69
N THR A 511 -28.36 -25.09 0.61
CA THR A 511 -29.48 -25.04 1.55
C THR A 511 -28.99 -24.70 2.96
N ARG A 512 -29.92 -24.28 3.84
CA ARG A 512 -29.61 -24.01 5.26
C ARG A 512 -29.96 -25.20 6.12
N ILE A 513 -29.08 -25.53 7.06
CA ILE A 513 -29.32 -26.55 8.05
C ILE A 513 -30.25 -26.00 9.14
N THR A 514 -31.27 -26.77 9.49
CA THR A 514 -32.27 -26.41 10.52
C THR A 514 -31.91 -26.92 11.90
#